data_AF-A0A7G5Z299-F1
#
_entry.id   AF-A0A7G5Z299-F1
#
_cell.length_a   1.000
_cell.length_b   1.000
_cell.length_c   1.000
_cell.angle_alpha   90.00
_cell.angle_beta   90.00
_cell.angle_gamma   90.00
#
_symmetry.space_group_name_H-M   'P 1'
#
loop_
_entity.id
_entity.type
_entity.pdbx_description
1 polymer ?
#
loop_
_entity_poly.entity_id
_entity_poly.type
_entity_poly.pdbx_seq_one_letter_code
_entity_poly.pdbx_strand_id
1 'polypeptide(L)'
;MAEAHPVETVAHTGVVELHHEPAAFGITAPGFVALSMLVVIAIMLWKKVPALIGGMLDAKIAAIRTDLDEAAKLRAEAEAQLAEAKARNAASAGDAAAIVAHAEAEAKLLLAKAESDAQELVARRGKMAEDKIAAAERAAIGEVRAKAADAAAKAAATIIAQRHGAEADKTLVDRTIAGLGRLN
;
A
#
# COMPACT_ATOMS: atom_id res chain seq x y z
N MET A 1 116.69 16.60 11.53
CA MET A 1 116.59 15.18 11.95
C MET A 1 115.25 14.70 11.39
N ALA A 2 115.26 14.09 10.20
CA ALA A 2 115.28 12.63 10.00
C ALA A 2 113.96 12.03 10.54
N GLU A 3 113.07 11.39 9.78
CA GLU A 3 113.15 10.65 8.51
C GLU A 3 111.81 10.75 7.75
N ALA A 4 111.87 10.72 6.42
CA ALA A 4 110.72 10.50 5.55
C ALA A 4 110.55 8.99 5.32
N HIS A 5 109.40 8.43 5.67
CA HIS A 5 109.01 7.09 5.28
C HIS A 5 108.02 7.17 4.09
N PRO A 6 108.35 6.60 2.92
CA PRO A 6 107.47 6.60 1.76
C PRO A 6 106.33 5.58 1.96
N VAL A 7 105.10 6.00 1.69
CA VAL A 7 103.92 5.13 1.65
C VAL A 7 103.92 4.44 0.29
N GLU A 8 104.43 3.21 0.23
CA GLU A 8 104.28 2.34 -0.93
C GLU A 8 102.83 1.86 -1.05
N THR A 9 102.21 2.20 -2.18
CA THR A 9 100.94 1.66 -2.63
C THR A 9 101.19 0.28 -3.21
N VAL A 10 100.86 -0.78 -2.46
CA VAL A 10 100.95 -2.15 -2.97
C VAL A 10 99.76 -2.40 -3.90
N ALA A 11 100.04 -2.40 -5.20
CA ALA A 11 99.15 -2.98 -6.19
C ALA A 11 99.09 -4.49 -5.97
N HIS A 12 97.98 -5.00 -5.44
CA HIS A 12 97.68 -6.43 -5.47
C HIS A 12 97.33 -6.82 -6.92
N THR A 13 98.34 -7.08 -7.73
CA THR A 13 98.20 -7.91 -8.92
C THR A 13 98.03 -9.36 -8.44
N GLY A 14 96.77 -9.78 -8.28
CA GLY A 14 96.41 -11.15 -7.97
C GLY A 14 96.93 -12.08 -9.07
N VAL A 15 98.04 -12.75 -8.80
CA VAL A 15 98.47 -13.94 -9.51
C VAL A 15 97.42 -15.02 -9.21
N VAL A 16 96.89 -15.63 -10.27
CA VAL A 16 95.99 -16.79 -10.15
C VAL A 16 96.79 -17.93 -9.52
N GLU A 17 96.75 -18.03 -8.19
CA GLU A 17 97.23 -19.21 -7.49
C GLU A 17 96.31 -20.38 -7.84
N LEU A 18 96.84 -21.37 -8.56
CA LEU A 18 96.24 -22.68 -8.74
C LEU A 18 96.26 -23.41 -7.39
N HIS A 19 95.22 -23.18 -6.59
CA HIS A 19 94.93 -23.99 -5.41
C HIS A 19 94.50 -25.37 -5.91
N HIS A 20 95.35 -26.39 -5.72
CA HIS A 20 94.93 -27.78 -5.83
C HIS A 20 93.94 -28.06 -4.70
N GLU A 21 92.65 -27.83 -4.97
CA GLU A 21 91.59 -28.23 -4.05
C GLU A 21 91.65 -29.75 -3.83
N PRO A 22 91.55 -30.23 -2.58
CA PRO A 22 91.51 -31.67 -2.30
C PRO A 22 90.26 -32.27 -2.95
N ALA A 23 90.44 -32.86 -4.13
CA ALA A 23 89.39 -33.53 -4.87
C ALA A 23 89.28 -34.99 -4.38
N ALA A 24 88.21 -35.30 -3.66
CA ALA A 24 87.85 -36.68 -3.38
C ALA A 24 87.09 -37.23 -4.60
N PHE A 25 87.49 -38.40 -5.13
CA PHE A 25 86.84 -39.04 -6.29
C PHE A 25 86.78 -38.17 -7.58
N GLY A 26 87.72 -37.24 -7.77
CA GLY A 26 87.77 -36.37 -8.95
C GLY A 26 86.76 -35.22 -8.96
N ILE A 27 86.08 -35.00 -7.82
CA ILE A 27 85.11 -33.91 -7.62
C ILE A 27 85.69 -32.94 -6.59
N THR A 28 85.73 -31.65 -6.94
CA THR A 28 86.18 -30.57 -6.05
C THR A 28 85.10 -30.19 -5.04
N ALA A 29 85.44 -29.41 -4.00
CA ALA A 29 84.47 -29.01 -2.97
C ALA A 29 83.23 -28.28 -3.55
N PRO A 30 83.36 -27.33 -4.50
CA PRO A 30 82.21 -26.76 -5.22
C PRO A 30 81.40 -27.79 -6.01
N GLY A 31 82.04 -28.86 -6.51
CA GLY A 31 81.37 -29.94 -7.23
C GLY A 31 80.46 -30.79 -6.34
N PHE A 32 80.86 -31.07 -5.10
CA PHE A 32 79.99 -31.73 -4.10
C PHE A 32 78.80 -30.85 -3.69
N VAL A 33 79.00 -29.53 -3.58
CA VAL A 33 77.91 -28.57 -3.33
C VAL A 33 76.93 -28.54 -4.51
N ALA A 34 77.43 -28.48 -5.74
CA ALA A 34 76.60 -28.52 -6.94
C ALA A 34 75.80 -29.83 -7.04
N LEU A 35 76.43 -30.98 -6.77
CA LEU A 35 75.76 -32.29 -6.74
C LEU A 35 74.67 -32.33 -5.65
N SER A 36 74.95 -31.80 -4.47
CA SER A 36 73.97 -31.73 -3.37
C SER A 36 72.77 -30.84 -3.74
N MET A 37 72.99 -29.68 -4.37
CA MET A 37 71.93 -28.82 -4.90
C MET A 37 71.10 -29.53 -5.97
N LEU A 38 71.75 -30.29 -6.86
CA LEU A 38 71.08 -31.05 -7.91
C LEU A 38 70.19 -32.15 -7.33
N VAL A 39 70.66 -32.86 -6.30
CA VAL A 39 69.85 -33.85 -5.55
C VAL A 39 68.65 -33.18 -4.86
N VAL A 40 68.82 -32.02 -4.23
CA VAL A 40 67.70 -31.27 -3.62
C VAL A 40 66.67 -30.84 -4.67
N ILE A 41 67.12 -30.31 -5.81
CA ILE A 41 66.22 -29.93 -6.92
C ILE A 41 65.49 -31.16 -7.47
N ALA A 42 66.18 -32.29 -7.65
CA ALA A 42 65.56 -33.54 -8.10
C ALA A 42 64.50 -34.03 -7.11
N ILE A 43 64.76 -33.96 -5.80
CA ILE A 43 63.78 -34.29 -4.75
C ILE A 43 62.58 -33.33 -4.78
N MET A 44 62.81 -32.01 -4.97
CA MET A 44 61.73 -31.02 -5.07
C MET A 44 60.84 -31.25 -6.29
N LEU A 45 61.42 -31.64 -7.43
CA LEU A 45 60.67 -32.01 -8.63
C LEU A 45 59.89 -33.31 -8.41
N TRP A 46 60.49 -34.31 -7.76
CA TRP A 46 59.81 -35.57 -7.47
C TRP A 46 58.66 -35.41 -6.46
N LYS A 47 58.81 -34.52 -5.49
CA LYS A 47 57.75 -34.11 -4.56
C LYS A 47 56.80 -33.05 -5.14
N LYS A 48 56.97 -32.67 -6.41
CA LYS A 48 56.07 -31.79 -7.18
C LYS A 48 55.82 -30.44 -6.50
N VAL A 49 56.80 -29.92 -5.76
CA VAL A 49 56.73 -28.60 -5.12
C VAL A 49 56.34 -27.46 -6.08
N PRO A 50 56.91 -27.35 -7.30
CA PRO A 50 56.48 -26.31 -8.24
C PRO A 50 55.01 -26.46 -8.70
N ALA A 51 54.51 -27.69 -8.81
CA ALA A 51 53.11 -27.93 -9.15
C ALA A 51 52.15 -27.54 -8.01
N LEU A 52 52.56 -27.76 -6.75
CA LEU A 52 51.77 -27.33 -5.57
C LEU A 52 51.65 -25.80 -5.51
N ILE A 53 52.75 -25.09 -5.75
CA ILE A 53 52.76 -23.61 -5.77
C ILE A 53 51.91 -23.08 -6.91
N GLY A 54 52.02 -23.67 -8.11
CA GLY A 54 51.16 -23.34 -9.25
C GLY A 54 49.67 -23.55 -8.93
N GLY A 55 49.32 -24.69 -8.34
CA GLY A 55 47.94 -25.00 -7.95
C GLY A 55 47.36 -24.03 -6.90
N MET A 56 48.17 -23.58 -5.92
CA MET A 56 47.73 -22.56 -4.96
C MET A 56 47.48 -21.20 -5.62
N LEU A 57 48.32 -20.83 -6.59
CA LEU A 57 48.16 -19.57 -7.31
C LEU A 57 46.93 -19.61 -8.22
N ASP A 58 46.71 -20.73 -8.93
CA ASP A 58 45.51 -20.95 -9.73
C ASP A 58 44.24 -20.96 -8.86
N ALA A 59 44.28 -21.56 -7.67
CA ALA A 59 43.16 -21.53 -6.73
C ALA A 59 42.84 -20.10 -6.26
N LYS A 60 43.86 -19.26 -6.02
CA LYS A 60 43.67 -17.84 -5.70
C LYS A 60 43.08 -17.07 -6.88
N ILE A 61 43.55 -17.33 -8.10
CA ILE A 61 43.00 -16.70 -9.31
C ILE A 61 41.53 -17.10 -9.49
N ALA A 62 41.20 -18.38 -9.30
CA ALA A 62 39.83 -18.86 -9.38
C ALA A 62 38.93 -18.20 -8.32
N ALA A 63 39.39 -18.10 -7.06
CA ALA A 63 38.65 -17.42 -6.00
C ALA A 63 38.39 -15.94 -6.34
N ILE A 64 39.42 -15.20 -6.78
CA ILE A 64 39.28 -13.79 -7.17
C ILE A 64 38.30 -13.61 -8.34
N ARG A 65 38.31 -14.53 -9.31
CA ARG A 65 37.36 -14.51 -10.42
C ARG A 65 35.92 -14.70 -9.92
N THR A 66 35.70 -15.68 -9.05
CA THR A 66 34.39 -15.90 -8.43
C THR A 66 33.93 -14.66 -7.66
N ASP A 67 34.79 -14.06 -6.84
CA ASP A 67 34.46 -12.86 -6.07
C ASP A 67 34.11 -11.67 -6.99
N LEU A 68 34.83 -11.51 -8.11
CA LEU A 68 34.54 -10.48 -9.11
C LEU A 68 33.22 -10.73 -9.83
N ASP A 69 32.91 -11.98 -10.17
CA ASP A 69 31.65 -12.36 -10.82
C ASP A 69 30.45 -12.14 -9.87
N GLU A 70 30.61 -12.50 -8.60
CA GLU A 70 29.61 -12.23 -7.55
C GLU A 70 29.41 -10.73 -7.34
N ALA A 71 30.49 -9.94 -7.27
CA ALA A 71 30.40 -8.50 -7.15
C ALA A 71 29.72 -7.85 -8.38
N ALA A 72 30.04 -8.33 -9.59
CA ALA A 72 29.40 -7.87 -10.82
C ALA A 72 27.90 -8.20 -10.83
N LYS A 73 27.53 -9.42 -10.41
CA LYS A 73 26.14 -9.84 -10.27
C LYS A 73 25.40 -9.00 -9.24
N LEU A 74 25.98 -8.80 -8.06
CA LEU A 74 25.39 -7.98 -6.99
C LEU A 74 25.16 -6.55 -7.45
N ARG A 75 26.10 -5.99 -8.21
CA ARG A 75 25.95 -4.66 -8.81
C ARG A 75 24.80 -4.63 -9.82
N ALA A 76 24.72 -5.62 -10.71
CA ALA A 76 23.62 -5.71 -11.67
C ALA A 76 22.25 -5.83 -10.98
N GLU A 77 22.17 -6.63 -9.91
CA GLU A 77 20.95 -6.74 -9.09
C GLU A 77 20.59 -5.43 -8.39
N ALA A 78 21.58 -4.71 -7.84
CA ALA A 78 21.35 -3.41 -7.23
C ALA A 78 20.90 -2.35 -8.25
N GLU A 79 21.50 -2.34 -9.44
CA GLU A 79 21.10 -1.44 -10.54
C GLU A 79 19.68 -1.76 -11.03
N ALA A 80 19.32 -3.04 -11.13
CA ALA A 80 17.97 -3.49 -11.48
C ALA A 80 16.94 -3.07 -10.42
N GLN A 81 17.22 -3.30 -9.13
CA GLN A 81 16.36 -2.88 -8.02
C GLN A 81 16.18 -1.36 -7.96
N LEU A 82 17.25 -0.60 -8.24
CA LEU A 82 17.19 0.86 -8.30
C LEU A 82 16.34 1.34 -9.47
N ALA A 83 16.47 0.70 -10.64
CA ALA A 83 15.63 1.01 -11.79
C ALA A 83 14.15 0.72 -11.52
N GLU A 84 13.84 -0.41 -10.89
CA GLU A 84 12.49 -0.78 -10.47
C GLU A 84 11.92 0.21 -9.45
N ALA A 85 12.69 0.57 -8.43
CA ALA A 85 12.27 1.54 -7.41
C ALA A 85 12.00 2.92 -8.01
N LYS A 86 12.85 3.38 -8.95
CA LYS A 86 12.64 4.64 -9.68
C LYS A 86 11.38 4.59 -10.54
N ALA A 87 11.17 3.51 -11.28
CA ALA A 87 9.96 3.31 -12.08
C ALA A 87 8.70 3.30 -11.20
N ARG A 88 8.75 2.61 -10.06
CA ARG A 88 7.65 2.53 -9.11
C ARG A 88 7.35 3.88 -8.43
N ASN A 89 8.39 4.65 -8.09
CA ASN A 89 8.22 6.00 -7.56
C ASN A 89 7.59 6.95 -8.61
N ALA A 90 8.01 6.86 -9.87
CA ALA A 90 7.42 7.64 -10.95
C ALA A 90 5.95 7.26 -11.19
N ALA A 91 5.62 5.97 -11.15
CA ALA A 91 4.23 5.49 -11.24
C ALA A 91 3.38 5.95 -10.04
N SER A 92 3.93 5.94 -8.82
CA SER A 92 3.20 6.32 -7.60
C SER A 92 2.65 7.76 -7.63
N ALA A 93 3.37 8.69 -8.28
CA ALA A 93 2.88 10.05 -8.45
C ALA A 93 1.64 10.11 -9.38
N GLY A 94 1.64 9.29 -10.44
CA GLY A 94 0.48 9.13 -11.33
C GLY A 94 -0.70 8.47 -10.63
N ASP A 95 -0.44 7.40 -9.87
CA ASP A 95 -1.47 6.69 -9.11
C ASP A 95 -2.12 7.58 -8.05
N ALA A 96 -1.33 8.38 -7.32
CA ALA A 96 -1.85 9.34 -6.36
C ALA A 96 -2.75 10.39 -7.02
N ALA A 97 -2.35 10.93 -8.18
CA ALA A 97 -3.16 11.87 -8.94
C ALA A 97 -4.46 11.22 -9.45
N ALA A 98 -4.40 9.97 -9.91
CA ALA A 98 -5.57 9.20 -10.33
C ALA A 98 -6.53 8.93 -9.16
N ILE A 99 -6.01 8.60 -7.97
CA ILE A 99 -6.82 8.42 -6.75
C ILE A 99 -7.54 9.72 -6.39
N VAL A 100 -6.85 10.86 -6.41
CA VAL A 100 -7.47 12.16 -6.11
C VAL A 100 -8.55 12.51 -7.15
N ALA A 101 -8.25 12.36 -8.44
CA ALA A 101 -9.22 12.63 -9.50
C ALA A 101 -10.47 11.74 -9.39
N HIS A 102 -10.30 10.46 -9.05
CA HIS A 102 -11.40 9.54 -8.81
C HIS A 102 -12.23 9.96 -7.60
N ALA A 103 -11.58 10.27 -6.47
CA ALA A 103 -12.26 10.72 -5.26
C ALA A 103 -13.05 12.02 -5.49
N GLU A 104 -12.51 12.97 -6.26
CA GLU A 104 -13.23 14.20 -6.62
C GLU A 104 -14.45 13.92 -7.51
N ALA A 105 -14.33 13.00 -8.48
CA ALA A 105 -15.44 12.60 -9.33
C ALA A 105 -16.55 11.92 -8.53
N GLU A 106 -16.19 10.99 -7.63
CA GLU A 106 -17.14 10.34 -6.73
C GLU A 106 -17.79 11.32 -5.76
N ALA A 107 -17.03 12.27 -5.20
CA ALA A 107 -17.58 13.30 -4.33
C ALA A 107 -18.62 14.17 -5.05
N LYS A 108 -18.36 14.56 -6.30
CA LYS A 108 -19.33 15.32 -7.13
C LYS A 108 -20.60 14.52 -7.39
N LEU A 109 -20.47 13.23 -7.72
CA LEU A 109 -21.62 12.35 -7.93
C LEU A 109 -22.44 12.16 -6.65
N LEU A 110 -21.75 11.99 -5.51
CA LEU A 110 -22.39 11.82 -4.22
C LEU A 110 -23.12 13.08 -3.79
N LEU A 111 -22.52 14.27 -4.00
CA LEU A 111 -23.18 15.55 -3.75
C LEU A 111 -24.43 15.72 -4.61
N ALA A 112 -24.33 15.48 -5.92
CA ALA A 112 -25.49 15.58 -6.83
C ALA A 112 -26.62 14.62 -6.42
N LYS A 113 -26.26 13.39 -6.02
CA LYS A 113 -27.24 12.42 -5.50
C LYS A 113 -27.85 12.88 -4.18
N ALA A 114 -27.04 13.36 -3.24
CA ALA A 114 -27.51 13.85 -1.95
C ALA A 114 -28.45 15.05 -2.10
N GLU A 115 -28.16 15.97 -3.03
CA GLU A 115 -29.04 17.09 -3.36
C GLU A 115 -30.38 16.60 -3.93
N SER A 116 -30.36 15.67 -4.89
CA SER A 116 -31.58 15.07 -5.45
C SER A 116 -32.41 14.36 -4.36
N ASP A 117 -31.77 13.54 -3.54
CA ASP A 117 -32.44 12.81 -2.45
C ASP A 117 -33.01 13.80 -1.42
N ALA A 118 -32.28 14.87 -1.08
CA ALA A 118 -32.76 15.90 -0.17
C ALA A 118 -33.98 16.65 -0.74
N GLN A 119 -33.98 16.99 -2.03
CA GLN A 119 -35.12 17.61 -2.70
C GLN A 119 -36.34 16.69 -2.67
N GLU A 120 -36.17 15.40 -2.96
CA GLU A 120 -37.26 14.42 -2.90
C GLU A 120 -37.81 14.27 -1.47
N LEU A 121 -36.93 14.22 -0.46
CA LEU A 121 -37.32 14.16 0.95
C LEU A 121 -38.15 15.37 1.36
N VAL A 122 -37.73 16.58 0.96
CA VAL A 122 -38.46 17.81 1.25
C VAL A 122 -39.81 17.81 0.55
N ALA A 123 -39.87 17.47 -0.74
CA ALA A 123 -41.11 17.39 -1.50
C ALA A 123 -42.10 16.38 -0.89
N ARG A 124 -41.62 15.21 -0.47
CA ARG A 124 -42.44 14.18 0.20
C ARG A 124 -42.95 14.66 1.55
N ARG A 125 -42.11 15.35 2.34
CA ARG A 125 -42.53 15.95 3.61
C ARG A 125 -43.56 17.07 3.42
N GLY A 126 -43.39 17.89 2.38
CA GLY A 126 -44.37 18.91 1.98
C GLY A 126 -45.73 18.29 1.71
N LYS A 127 -45.78 17.29 0.81
CA LYS A 127 -47.03 16.56 0.51
C LYS A 127 -47.66 15.93 1.75
N MET A 128 -46.88 15.28 2.61
CA MET A 128 -47.42 14.71 3.85
C MET A 128 -48.01 15.78 4.80
N ALA A 129 -47.44 16.99 4.82
CA ALA A 129 -47.97 18.09 5.60
C ALA A 129 -49.27 18.63 4.98
N GLU A 130 -49.29 18.83 3.66
CA GLU A 130 -50.48 19.24 2.90
C GLU A 130 -51.63 18.23 3.07
N ASP A 131 -51.36 16.93 2.96
CA ASP A 131 -52.35 15.87 3.16
C ASP A 131 -52.91 15.88 4.59
N LYS A 132 -52.07 16.12 5.60
CA LYS A 132 -52.49 16.25 7.00
C LYS A 132 -53.36 17.49 7.22
N ILE A 133 -53.00 18.62 6.61
CA ILE A 133 -53.80 19.85 6.67
C ILE A 133 -55.17 19.59 6.02
N ALA A 134 -55.20 19.03 4.82
CA ALA A 134 -56.44 18.73 4.10
C ALA A 134 -57.33 17.72 4.85
N ALA A 135 -56.73 16.76 5.57
CA ALA A 135 -57.46 15.84 6.43
C ALA A 135 -58.04 16.56 7.67
N ALA A 136 -57.25 17.43 8.31
CA ALA A 136 -57.68 18.22 9.46
C ALA A 136 -58.79 19.22 9.09
N GLU A 137 -58.70 19.87 7.93
CA GLU A 137 -59.74 20.76 7.40
C GLU A 137 -61.06 20.02 7.18
N ARG A 138 -61.01 18.85 6.54
CA ARG A 138 -62.19 18.00 6.35
C ARG A 138 -62.82 17.58 7.68
N ALA A 139 -62.00 17.22 8.67
CA ALA A 139 -62.47 16.89 10.00
C ALA A 139 -63.12 18.10 10.71
N ALA A 140 -62.50 19.28 10.64
CA ALA A 140 -63.02 20.51 11.24
C ALA A 140 -64.36 20.94 10.61
N ILE A 141 -64.48 20.87 9.28
CA ILE A 141 -65.76 21.13 8.59
C ILE A 141 -66.83 20.14 9.05
N GLY A 142 -66.48 18.86 9.18
CA GLY A 142 -67.37 17.83 9.71
C GLY A 142 -67.85 18.16 11.13
N GLU A 143 -66.94 18.57 12.00
CA GLU A 143 -67.26 18.93 13.39
C GLU A 143 -68.18 20.17 13.47
N VAL A 144 -67.92 21.21 12.67
CA VAL A 144 -68.78 22.40 12.61
C VAL A 144 -70.19 22.03 12.13
N ARG A 145 -70.30 21.20 11.09
CA ARG A 145 -71.61 20.72 10.59
C ARG A 145 -72.35 19.90 11.65
N ALA A 146 -71.65 19.01 12.36
CA ALA A 146 -72.25 18.21 13.42
C ALA A 146 -72.76 19.11 14.58
N LYS A 147 -71.95 20.08 15.02
CA LYS A 147 -72.34 21.06 16.05
C LYS A 147 -73.55 21.91 15.62
N ALA A 148 -73.57 22.36 14.36
CA ALA A 148 -74.69 23.12 13.81
C ALA A 148 -75.98 22.28 13.74
N ALA A 149 -75.88 21.01 13.30
CA ALA A 149 -77.00 20.09 13.25
C ALA A 149 -77.56 19.79 14.66
N ASP A 150 -76.69 19.55 15.64
CA ASP A 150 -77.09 19.33 17.03
C ASP A 150 -77.77 20.58 17.64
N ALA A 151 -77.21 21.77 17.41
CA ALA A 151 -77.82 23.02 17.85
C ALA A 151 -79.20 23.25 17.20
N ALA A 152 -79.33 23.00 15.90
CA ALA A 152 -80.60 23.10 15.18
C ALA A 152 -81.63 22.08 15.70
N ALA A 153 -81.22 20.82 15.94
CA ALA A 153 -82.08 19.78 16.48
C ALA A 153 -82.58 20.13 17.90
N LYS A 154 -81.70 20.64 18.77
CA LYS A 154 -82.06 21.11 20.12
C LYS A 154 -83.02 22.29 20.09
N ALA A 155 -82.78 23.27 19.20
CA ALA A 155 -83.66 24.41 19.01
C ALA A 155 -85.05 23.96 18.50
N ALA A 156 -85.09 23.07 17.50
CA ALA A 156 -86.32 22.48 17.00
C ALA A 156 -87.08 21.72 18.09
N ALA A 157 -86.40 20.89 18.89
CA ALA A 157 -87.01 20.18 20.00
C ALA A 157 -87.63 21.13 21.04
N THR A 158 -86.96 22.25 21.34
CA THR A 158 -87.47 23.26 22.27
C THR A 158 -88.69 24.00 21.70
N ILE A 159 -88.64 24.39 20.42
CA ILE A 159 -89.78 25.05 19.75
C ILE A 159 -90.98 24.11 19.70
N ILE A 160 -90.76 22.82 19.36
CA ILE A 160 -91.81 21.80 19.39
C ILE A 160 -92.38 21.73 20.81
N ALA A 161 -91.56 21.53 21.85
CA ALA A 161 -92.04 21.45 23.23
C ALA A 161 -92.86 22.69 23.68
N GLN A 162 -92.51 23.89 23.22
CA GLN A 162 -93.24 25.13 23.55
C GLN A 162 -94.55 25.32 22.76
N ARG A 163 -94.60 24.83 21.51
CA ARG A 163 -95.74 25.03 20.59
C ARG A 163 -96.67 23.83 20.53
N HIS A 164 -96.28 22.70 21.10
CA HIS A 164 -97.05 21.46 21.07
C HIS A 164 -98.07 21.43 22.21
N GLY A 165 -99.35 21.37 21.83
CA GLY A 165 -100.49 21.23 22.73
C GLY A 165 -101.51 20.24 22.17
N ALA A 166 -102.59 20.01 22.91
CA ALA A 166 -103.55 18.92 22.65
C ALA A 166 -104.18 18.90 21.22
N GLU A 167 -104.35 20.05 20.56
CA GLU A 167 -104.83 20.09 19.16
C GLU A 167 -103.80 19.56 18.16
N ALA A 168 -102.51 19.84 18.39
CA ALA A 168 -101.43 19.34 17.54
C ALA A 168 -101.22 17.82 17.72
N ASP A 169 -101.38 17.31 18.94
CA ASP A 169 -101.37 15.87 19.25
C ASP A 169 -102.49 15.14 18.52
N LYS A 170 -103.72 15.65 18.61
CA LYS A 170 -104.88 15.06 17.95
C LYS A 170 -104.69 15.01 16.43
N THR A 171 -104.19 16.09 15.83
CA THR A 171 -103.91 16.15 14.39
C THR A 171 -102.81 15.16 13.97
N LEU A 172 -101.77 14.98 14.80
CA LEU A 172 -100.75 13.95 14.55
C LEU A 172 -101.34 12.56 14.62
N VAL A 173 -102.07 12.22 15.68
CA VAL A 173 -102.71 10.90 15.87
C VAL A 173 -103.66 10.58 14.71
N ASP A 174 -104.52 11.52 14.31
CA ASP A 174 -105.43 11.34 13.18
C ASP A 174 -104.66 11.10 11.86
N ARG A 175 -103.53 11.79 11.67
CA ARG A 175 -102.65 11.59 10.50
C ARG A 175 -101.91 10.25 10.55
N THR A 176 -101.44 9.79 11.70
CA THR A 176 -100.80 8.48 11.86
C THR A 176 -101.82 7.36 11.65
N ILE A 177 -103.03 7.48 12.19
CA ILE A 177 -104.14 6.53 11.97
C ILE A 177 -104.51 6.48 10.48
N ALA A 178 -104.63 7.63 9.82
CA ALA A 178 -104.85 7.70 8.37
C ALA A 178 -103.65 7.17 7.54
N GLY A 179 -102.44 7.25 8.06
CA GLY A 179 -101.21 6.70 7.46
C GLY A 179 -101.12 5.18 7.58
N LEU A 180 -101.49 4.62 8.74
CA LEU A 180 -101.57 3.17 8.96
C LEU A 180 -102.69 2.51 8.13
N GLY A 181 -103.74 3.26 7.79
CA GLY A 181 -104.78 2.85 6.85
C GLY A 181 -104.35 2.91 5.37
N ARG A 182 -103.21 3.56 5.06
CA ARG A 182 -102.58 3.51 3.74
C ARG A 182 -101.50 2.42 3.77
N LEU A 183 -101.89 1.20 3.43
CA LEU A 183 -100.94 0.16 3.01
C LEU A 183 -100.26 0.63 1.73
N ASN A 184 -99.02 1.09 1.84
CA ASN A 184 -98.02 1.14 0.77
C ASN A 184 -96.65 0.91 1.40
#